data_AF-A0A1H9A9E9-F1
#
_entry.id   AF-A0A1H9A9E9-F1
#
_cell.length_a   1.000
_cell.length_b   1.000
_cell.length_c   1.000
_cell.angle_alpha   90.00
_cell.angle_beta   90.00
_cell.angle_gamma   90.00
#
_symmetry.space_group_name_H-M   'P 1'
#
loop_
_entity.id
_entity.type
_entity.pdbx_description
1 polymer ?
#
loop_
_entity_poly.entity_id
_entity_poly.type
_entity_poly.pdbx_seq_one_letter_code
_entity_poly.pdbx_strand_id
1 'polypeptide(L)'
;MRHILKIILMGLPLTSLAAQDLDELALAERTLGDLQALSFAERREYCGFLGYNADGDLVASRPEKGTIDSCSAPFPPDLAVTASYHTHGAYDPGYFNELPSLMDVDGDADFFLDGYVSTPGGRLWYVSGRNRSVHLMCGLGCLPVAPDFRKGSSGEILDGYTYEDLRRALQR
;
A
#
# COMPACT_ATOMS: atom_id res chain seq x y z
N MET A 1 -33.23 -10.57 -53.30
CA MET A 1 -33.52 -10.14 -51.92
C MET A 1 -32.21 -10.14 -51.15
N ARG A 2 -31.72 -8.97 -50.74
CA ARG A 2 -30.37 -8.76 -50.18
C ARG A 2 -30.50 -8.67 -48.66
N HIS A 3 -30.23 -9.77 -47.96
CA HIS A 3 -30.24 -9.77 -46.48
C HIS A 3 -28.93 -9.13 -45.97
N ILE A 4 -29.03 -7.91 -45.47
CA ILE A 4 -27.94 -7.22 -44.78
C ILE A 4 -27.94 -7.73 -43.33
N LEU A 5 -26.93 -8.53 -42.98
CA LEU A 5 -26.64 -8.93 -41.61
C LEU A 5 -26.12 -7.70 -40.85
N LYS A 6 -26.95 -7.11 -39.98
CA LYS A 6 -26.53 -6.06 -39.05
C LYS A 6 -25.71 -6.71 -37.94
N ILE A 7 -24.39 -6.64 -38.05
CA ILE A 7 -23.48 -6.92 -36.93
C ILE A 7 -23.61 -5.73 -35.97
N ILE A 8 -24.30 -5.94 -34.85
CA ILE A 8 -24.26 -5.02 -33.72
C ILE A 8 -22.96 -5.32 -32.97
N LEU A 9 -21.96 -4.48 -33.17
CA LEU A 9 -20.72 -4.51 -32.40
C LEU A 9 -21.03 -3.87 -31.04
N MET A 10 -21.39 -4.67 -30.04
CA MET A 10 -21.38 -4.25 -28.63
C MET A 10 -19.92 -3.94 -28.27
N GLY A 11 -19.56 -2.66 -28.20
CA GLY A 11 -18.27 -2.24 -27.68
C GLY A 11 -18.18 -2.60 -26.20
N LEU A 12 -17.29 -3.53 -25.85
CA LEU A 12 -16.90 -3.71 -24.45
C LEU A 12 -16.15 -2.44 -24.00
N PRO A 13 -16.52 -1.83 -22.86
CA PRO A 13 -15.80 -0.69 -22.34
C PRO A 13 -14.41 -1.16 -21.86
N LEU A 14 -13.35 -0.64 -22.47
CA LEU A 14 -11.94 -0.87 -22.11
C LEU A 14 -11.50 -0.08 -20.85
N THR A 15 -12.45 0.36 -20.02
CA THR A 15 -12.23 1.38 -18.98
C THR A 15 -12.11 0.84 -17.54
N SER A 16 -12.07 -0.48 -17.30
CA SER A 16 -12.26 -1.00 -15.93
C SER A 16 -10.98 -1.18 -15.09
N LEU A 17 -9.84 -1.58 -15.68
CA LEU A 17 -8.65 -1.95 -14.90
C LEU A 17 -7.88 -0.73 -14.35
N ALA A 18 -7.58 0.25 -15.20
CA ALA A 18 -6.82 1.44 -14.77
C ALA A 18 -7.61 2.36 -13.83
N ALA A 19 -8.94 2.32 -13.87
CA ALA A 19 -9.78 3.08 -12.95
C ALA A 19 -9.85 2.42 -11.56
N GLN A 20 -9.90 1.08 -11.52
CA GLN A 20 -9.86 0.29 -10.30
C GLN A 20 -8.58 0.56 -9.50
N ASP A 21 -7.42 0.57 -10.16
CA ASP A 21 -6.12 0.84 -9.52
C ASP A 21 -6.05 2.25 -8.89
N LEU A 22 -6.75 3.24 -9.48
CA LEU A 22 -6.81 4.60 -8.96
C LEU A 22 -7.72 4.74 -7.74
N ASP A 23 -8.87 4.06 -7.75
CA ASP A 23 -9.80 4.08 -6.62
C ASP A 23 -9.18 3.38 -5.39
N GLU A 24 -8.45 2.28 -5.61
CA GLU A 24 -7.71 1.57 -4.56
C GLU A 24 -6.58 2.42 -3.99
N LEU A 25 -5.75 3.04 -4.84
CA LEU A 25 -4.71 3.96 -4.40
C LEU A 25 -5.30 5.13 -3.58
N ALA A 26 -6.41 5.71 -4.04
CA ALA A 26 -7.07 6.80 -3.32
C ALA A 26 -7.64 6.34 -1.97
N LEU A 27 -8.15 5.11 -1.88
CA LEU A 27 -8.58 4.53 -0.61
C LEU A 27 -7.40 4.25 0.32
N ALA A 28 -6.28 3.74 -0.21
CA ALA A 28 -5.07 3.51 0.54
C ALA A 28 -4.51 4.81 1.13
N GLU A 29 -4.43 5.87 0.31
CA GLU A 29 -3.96 7.20 0.72
C GLU A 29 -4.81 7.77 1.86
N ARG A 30 -6.15 7.71 1.75
CA ARG A 30 -7.05 8.16 2.82
C ARG A 30 -6.91 7.33 4.08
N THR A 31 -6.94 6.00 3.95
CA THR A 31 -6.87 5.06 5.08
C THR A 31 -5.57 5.25 5.86
N LEU A 32 -4.44 5.28 5.17
CA LEU A 32 -3.14 5.46 5.80
C LEU A 32 -2.95 6.89 6.32
N GLY A 33 -3.43 7.90 5.59
CA GLY A 33 -3.42 9.30 6.04
C GLY A 33 -4.15 9.50 7.37
N ASP A 34 -5.33 8.90 7.52
CA ASP A 34 -6.13 8.96 8.75
C ASP A 34 -5.45 8.24 9.94
N LEU A 35 -4.66 7.19 9.67
CA LEU A 35 -4.01 6.39 10.70
C LEU A 35 -2.69 6.97 11.21
N GLN A 36 -1.97 7.77 10.41
CA GLN A 36 -0.63 8.26 10.74
C GLN A 36 -0.56 8.96 12.11
N ALA A 37 -1.51 9.85 12.41
CA ALA A 37 -1.50 10.57 13.69
C ALA A 37 -1.59 9.63 14.90
N LEU A 38 -2.43 8.59 14.81
CA LEU A 38 -2.55 7.57 15.86
C LEU A 38 -1.30 6.69 15.92
N SER A 39 -0.81 6.25 14.76
CA SER A 39 0.40 5.43 14.63
C SER A 39 1.63 6.10 15.28
N PHE A 40 1.81 7.40 15.04
CA PHE A 40 2.89 8.18 15.63
C PHE A 40 2.72 8.33 17.15
N ALA A 41 1.52 8.67 17.62
CA ALA A 41 1.24 8.87 19.04
C ALA A 41 1.47 7.57 19.85
N GLU A 42 1.07 6.44 19.28
CA GLU A 42 1.16 5.12 19.92
C GLU A 42 2.48 4.38 19.62
N ARG A 43 3.36 5.00 18.80
CA ARG A 43 4.67 4.49 18.35
C ARG A 43 4.59 3.06 17.84
N ARG A 44 3.68 2.80 16.90
CA ARG A 44 3.40 1.45 16.40
C ARG A 44 2.73 1.43 15.05
N GLU A 45 2.78 0.27 14.43
CA GLU A 45 2.09 -0.01 13.19
C GLU A 45 0.59 -0.28 13.40
N TYR A 46 -0.19 0.09 12.39
CA TYR A 46 -1.58 -0.28 12.21
C TYR A 46 -1.74 -0.87 10.82
N CYS A 47 -2.41 -2.01 10.71
CA CYS A 47 -2.52 -2.75 9.45
C CYS A 47 -3.92 -3.30 9.20
N GLY A 48 -4.18 -3.64 7.95
CA GLY A 48 -5.43 -4.25 7.52
C GLY A 48 -5.39 -4.57 6.03
N PHE A 49 -6.58 -4.65 5.44
CA PHE A 49 -6.76 -5.00 4.04
C PHE A 49 -7.69 -4.02 3.33
N LEU A 50 -7.46 -3.83 2.04
CA LEU A 50 -8.39 -3.22 1.10
C LEU A 50 -9.06 -4.33 0.29
N GLY A 51 -10.31 -4.12 -0.09
CA GLY A 51 -11.01 -5.07 -0.95
C GLY A 51 -12.48 -4.72 -1.15
N TYR A 52 -13.17 -5.58 -1.90
CA TYR A 52 -14.57 -5.39 -2.21
C TYR A 52 -15.48 -6.12 -1.22
N ASN A 53 -16.47 -5.41 -0.69
CA ASN A 53 -17.52 -6.03 0.12
C ASN A 53 -18.57 -6.76 -0.76
N ALA A 54 -19.59 -7.36 -0.13
CA ALA A 54 -20.65 -8.08 -0.83
C ALA A 54 -21.52 -7.20 -1.76
N ASP A 55 -21.55 -5.89 -1.52
CA ASP A 55 -22.27 -4.91 -2.35
C ASP A 55 -21.43 -4.44 -3.56
N GLY A 56 -20.16 -4.84 -3.62
CA GLY A 56 -19.21 -4.43 -4.66
C GLY A 56 -18.55 -3.08 -4.40
N ASP A 57 -18.65 -2.55 -3.18
CA ASP A 57 -17.96 -1.32 -2.78
C ASP A 57 -16.53 -1.63 -2.35
N LEU A 58 -15.58 -0.82 -2.81
CA LEU A 58 -14.19 -0.87 -2.39
C LEU A 58 -14.04 -0.22 -1.01
N VAL A 59 -13.61 -1.00 -0.02
CA VAL A 59 -13.55 -0.60 1.40
C VAL A 59 -12.26 -1.05 2.06
N ALA A 60 -11.90 -0.38 3.15
CA ALA A 60 -10.80 -0.78 4.03
C ALA A 60 -11.36 -1.57 5.22
N SER A 61 -10.70 -2.65 5.59
CA SER A 61 -10.99 -3.37 6.84
C SER A 61 -10.71 -2.48 8.04
N ARG A 62 -11.30 -2.84 9.18
CA ARG A 62 -10.92 -2.24 10.46
C ARG A 62 -9.40 -2.45 10.67
N PRO A 63 -8.66 -1.43 11.12
CA PRO A 63 -7.23 -1.54 11.38
C PRO A 63 -6.97 -2.34 12.65
N GLU A 64 -6.02 -3.26 12.58
CA GLU A 64 -5.47 -3.98 13.72
C GLU A 64 -4.27 -3.25 14.32
N LYS A 65 -4.08 -3.43 15.63
CA LYS A 65 -2.99 -2.79 16.39
C LYS A 65 -1.75 -3.68 16.37
N GLY A 66 -0.67 -3.19 15.78
CA GLY A 66 0.64 -3.86 15.73
C GLY A 66 1.59 -3.51 16.88
N THR A 67 2.85 -3.91 16.70
CA THR A 67 4.02 -3.52 17.51
C THR A 67 4.73 -2.32 16.90
N ILE A 68 5.90 -1.97 17.42
CA ILE A 68 6.72 -0.87 16.89
C ILE A 68 7.21 -1.12 15.45
N ASP A 69 7.27 -2.38 15.03
CA ASP A 69 8.00 -2.86 13.85
C ASP A 69 7.33 -4.08 13.17
N SER A 70 6.09 -4.38 13.54
CA SER A 70 5.32 -5.43 12.87
C SER A 70 3.83 -5.24 13.09
N CYS A 71 3.03 -5.71 12.13
CA CYS A 71 1.60 -5.83 12.29
C CYS A 71 1.09 -7.06 11.53
N SER A 72 0.09 -7.72 12.10
CA SER A 72 -0.57 -8.85 11.47
C SER A 72 -2.06 -8.72 11.69
N ALA A 73 -2.80 -8.57 10.59
CA ALA A 73 -4.25 -8.57 10.58
C ALA A 73 -4.76 -9.94 10.10
N PRO A 74 -5.81 -10.50 10.74
CA PRO A 74 -6.47 -11.69 10.19
C PRO A 74 -7.17 -11.32 8.88
N PHE A 75 -7.15 -12.23 7.91
CA PHE A 75 -7.89 -12.04 6.66
C PHE A 75 -9.38 -11.82 6.93
N PRO A 76 -9.99 -10.73 6.45
CA PRO A 76 -11.40 -10.45 6.64
C PRO A 76 -12.24 -11.44 5.80
N PRO A 77 -13.18 -12.18 6.42
CA PRO A 77 -13.96 -13.20 5.71
C PRO A 77 -15.02 -12.61 4.77
N ASP A 78 -15.30 -11.31 4.92
CA ASP A 78 -16.36 -10.56 4.24
C ASP A 78 -15.85 -9.65 3.13
N LEU A 79 -14.54 -9.65 2.84
CA LEU A 79 -13.94 -8.89 1.76
C LEU A 79 -13.27 -9.80 0.72
N ALA A 80 -13.48 -9.49 -0.55
CA ALA A 80 -12.60 -9.91 -1.63
C ALA A 80 -11.35 -9.02 -1.61
N VAL A 81 -10.34 -9.46 -0.85
CA VAL A 81 -9.09 -8.73 -0.63
C VAL A 81 -8.31 -8.54 -1.93
N THR A 82 -7.83 -7.32 -2.13
CA THR A 82 -6.98 -6.92 -3.27
C THR A 82 -5.61 -6.45 -2.82
N ALA A 83 -5.53 -5.74 -1.69
CA ALA A 83 -4.27 -5.26 -1.14
C ALA A 83 -4.21 -5.33 0.39
N SER A 84 -3.00 -5.50 0.92
CA SER A 84 -2.69 -5.20 2.32
C SER A 84 -2.43 -3.70 2.50
N TYR A 85 -2.54 -3.21 3.74
CA TYR A 85 -2.00 -1.89 4.09
C TYR A 85 -1.38 -1.94 5.48
N HIS A 86 -0.34 -1.13 5.70
CA HIS A 86 0.09 -0.79 7.06
C HIS A 86 0.79 0.57 7.16
N THR A 87 0.76 1.15 8.35
CA THR A 87 1.58 2.31 8.70
C THR A 87 2.89 1.83 9.33
N HIS A 88 4.02 2.44 8.99
CA HIS A 88 5.14 2.47 9.93
C HIS A 88 4.81 3.40 11.10
N GLY A 89 5.38 3.10 12.27
CA GLY A 89 5.17 3.84 13.52
C GLY A 89 5.72 5.26 13.54
N ALA A 90 6.00 5.79 14.74
CA ALA A 90 6.70 7.06 14.89
C ALA A 90 8.10 7.02 14.27
N TYR A 91 8.66 8.19 13.97
CA TYR A 91 10.06 8.27 13.58
C TYR A 91 10.96 7.75 14.71
N ASP A 92 11.88 6.86 14.35
CA ASP A 92 12.91 6.32 15.23
C ASP A 92 14.28 6.32 14.51
N PRO A 93 15.28 7.08 14.98
CA PRO A 93 16.57 7.17 14.32
C PRO A 93 17.37 5.85 14.34
N GLY A 94 16.96 4.85 15.13
CA GLY A 94 17.57 3.51 15.16
C GLY A 94 16.99 2.52 14.14
N TYR A 95 15.96 2.92 13.39
CA TYR A 95 15.22 2.04 12.47
C TYR A 95 15.12 2.62 11.05
N PHE A 96 15.05 1.72 10.06
CA PHE A 96 14.81 2.06 8.65
C PHE A 96 13.32 2.31 8.39
N ASN A 97 12.79 3.41 8.91
CA ASN A 97 11.35 3.68 8.88
C ASN A 97 10.81 4.17 7.51
N GLU A 98 11.66 4.37 6.51
CA GLU A 98 11.27 5.07 5.29
C GLU A 98 11.20 4.19 4.03
N LEU A 99 11.49 2.89 4.16
CA LEU A 99 11.40 1.90 3.09
C LEU A 99 10.58 0.70 3.58
N PRO A 100 9.71 0.10 2.76
CA PRO A 100 9.10 -1.19 3.08
C PRO A 100 10.17 -2.25 3.41
N SER A 101 9.80 -3.21 4.23
CA SER A 101 10.62 -4.35 4.60
C SER A 101 10.62 -5.43 3.49
N LEU A 102 11.58 -6.36 3.55
CA LEU A 102 11.52 -7.55 2.68
C LEU A 102 10.36 -8.48 3.05
N MET A 103 9.96 -8.48 4.32
CA MET A 103 8.84 -9.28 4.81
C MET A 103 7.51 -8.77 4.24
N ASP A 104 7.39 -7.47 3.98
CA ASP A 104 6.22 -6.89 3.31
C ASP A 104 6.10 -7.47 1.89
N VAL A 105 7.20 -7.43 1.13
CA VAL A 105 7.23 -7.95 -0.24
C VAL A 105 6.97 -9.46 -0.29
N ASP A 106 7.57 -10.23 0.62
CA ASP A 106 7.39 -11.68 0.68
C ASP A 106 5.96 -12.04 1.11
N GLY A 107 5.42 -11.34 2.11
CA GLY A 107 4.04 -11.55 2.58
C GLY A 107 3.02 -11.29 1.49
N ASP A 108 3.10 -10.14 0.81
CA ASP A 108 2.16 -9.82 -0.28
C ASP A 108 2.34 -10.77 -1.47
N ALA A 109 3.57 -11.20 -1.77
CA ALA A 109 3.83 -12.17 -2.84
C ALA A 109 3.24 -13.56 -2.53
N ASP A 110 3.34 -14.03 -1.29
CA ASP A 110 2.83 -15.34 -0.86
C ASP A 110 1.31 -15.45 -1.00
N PHE A 111 0.60 -14.32 -0.85
CA PHE A 111 -0.86 -14.24 -1.00
C PHE A 111 -1.31 -13.68 -2.35
N PHE A 112 -0.39 -13.39 -3.27
CA PHE A 112 -0.66 -12.73 -4.57
C PHE A 112 -1.42 -11.41 -4.43
N LEU A 113 -1.14 -10.67 -3.36
CA LEU A 113 -1.70 -9.35 -3.09
C LEU A 113 -0.76 -8.25 -3.55
N ASP A 114 -1.34 -7.06 -3.68
CA ASP A 114 -0.58 -5.83 -3.60
C ASP A 114 -0.54 -5.33 -2.15
N GLY A 115 0.25 -4.29 -1.88
CA GLY A 115 0.37 -3.71 -0.54
C GLY A 115 0.61 -2.22 -0.57
N TYR A 116 0.21 -1.53 0.50
CA TYR A 116 0.45 -0.10 0.69
C TYR A 116 1.09 0.20 2.04
N VAL A 117 2.15 1.01 2.03
CA VAL A 117 2.89 1.35 3.26
C VAL A 117 3.04 2.87 3.40
N SER A 118 2.64 3.42 4.55
CA SER A 118 2.92 4.83 4.90
C SER A 118 4.10 4.95 5.85
N THR A 119 4.94 5.98 5.66
CA THR A 119 6.15 6.19 6.46
C THR A 119 6.10 7.46 7.31
N PRO A 120 6.95 7.63 8.35
CA PRO A 120 7.01 8.84 9.15
C PRO A 120 7.29 10.11 8.35
N GLY A 121 8.06 10.04 7.27
CA GLY A 121 8.31 11.13 6.34
C GLY A 121 7.10 11.52 5.47
N GLY A 122 5.98 10.83 5.63
CA GLY A 122 4.75 11.03 4.88
C GLY A 122 4.80 10.46 3.46
N ARG A 123 5.66 9.46 3.20
CA ARG A 123 5.65 8.75 1.92
C ARG A 123 4.52 7.74 1.87
N LEU A 124 4.06 7.45 0.66
CA LEU A 124 3.21 6.32 0.36
C LEU A 124 3.93 5.40 -0.63
N TRP A 125 4.13 4.16 -0.21
CA TRP A 125 4.69 3.10 -1.03
C TRP A 125 3.60 2.15 -1.49
N TYR A 126 3.80 1.61 -2.68
CA TYR A 126 3.08 0.47 -3.22
C TYR A 126 4.05 -0.72 -3.29
N VAL A 127 3.59 -1.88 -2.83
CA VAL A 127 4.27 -3.17 -2.88
C VAL A 127 3.55 -4.02 -3.91
N SER A 128 4.27 -4.47 -4.93
CA SER A 128 3.74 -5.42 -5.91
C SER A 128 4.16 -6.83 -5.50
N GLY A 129 3.25 -7.62 -4.95
CA GLY A 129 3.52 -9.03 -4.62
C GLY A 129 3.84 -9.84 -5.88
N ARG A 130 3.17 -9.54 -7.01
CA ARG A 130 3.41 -10.20 -8.30
C ARG A 130 4.82 -9.97 -8.84
N ASN A 131 5.27 -8.72 -8.85
CA ASN A 131 6.56 -8.35 -9.43
C ASN A 131 7.72 -8.40 -8.43
N ARG A 132 7.40 -8.58 -7.13
CA ARG A 132 8.33 -8.49 -6.01
C ARG A 132 9.17 -7.21 -6.09
N SER A 133 8.47 -6.10 -6.11
CA SER A 133 9.04 -4.75 -6.21
C SER A 133 8.24 -3.77 -5.36
N VAL A 134 8.88 -2.66 -5.00
CA VAL A 134 8.23 -1.55 -4.29
C VAL A 134 8.41 -0.26 -5.07
N HIS A 135 7.39 0.58 -5.06
CA HIS A 135 7.31 1.80 -5.86
C HIS A 135 6.76 2.94 -5.01
N LEU A 136 7.41 4.10 -5.10
CA LEU A 136 6.95 5.30 -4.42
C LEU A 136 5.75 5.86 -5.19
N MET A 137 4.58 5.84 -4.57
CA MET A 137 3.37 6.45 -5.14
C MET A 137 3.40 7.96 -4.97
N CYS A 138 3.87 8.41 -3.80
CA CYS A 138 4.14 9.81 -3.54
C CYS A 138 5.19 9.99 -2.43
N GLY A 139 5.95 11.08 -2.54
CA GLY A 139 7.13 11.34 -1.71
C GLY A 139 6.86 12.05 -0.38
N LEU A 140 7.90 12.71 0.13
CA LEU A 140 7.87 13.42 1.41
C LEU A 140 6.67 14.37 1.55
N GLY A 141 5.96 14.26 2.67
CA GLY A 141 4.84 15.14 3.01
C GLY A 141 3.59 14.93 2.16
N CYS A 142 3.49 13.80 1.44
CA CYS A 142 2.25 13.41 0.78
C CYS A 142 1.17 13.06 1.82
N LEU A 143 1.54 12.25 2.80
CA LEU A 143 0.75 11.92 3.99
C LEU A 143 1.24 12.74 5.21
N PRO A 144 0.49 12.75 6.33
CA PRO A 144 0.94 13.41 7.55
C PRO A 144 2.35 12.97 7.96
N VAL A 145 3.16 13.94 8.34
CA VAL A 145 4.58 13.75 8.69
C VAL A 145 4.71 13.67 10.21
N ALA A 146 5.50 12.71 10.69
CA ALA A 146 5.80 12.58 12.10
C ALA A 146 6.49 13.86 12.63
N PRO A 147 6.11 14.39 13.81
CA PRO A 147 6.64 15.66 14.32
C PRO A 147 8.16 15.74 14.45
N ASP A 148 8.81 14.60 14.68
CA ASP A 148 10.24 14.44 14.90
C ASP A 148 11.01 13.91 13.68
N PHE A 149 10.33 13.74 12.54
CA PHE A 149 10.94 13.27 11.30
C PHE A 149 12.12 14.13 10.87
N ARG A 150 13.22 13.48 10.48
CA ARG A 150 14.42 14.14 9.97
C ARG A 150 14.72 13.67 8.55
N LYS A 151 14.56 14.58 7.59
CA LYS A 151 14.87 14.30 6.18
C LYS A 151 16.33 13.85 6.02
N GLY A 152 16.52 12.76 5.27
CA GLY A 152 17.84 12.25 4.90
C GLY A 152 18.48 11.32 5.94
N SER A 153 17.82 11.03 7.07
CA SER A 153 18.37 10.08 8.05
C SER A 153 18.48 8.66 7.54
N SER A 154 17.64 8.27 6.58
CA SER A 154 17.64 6.94 5.94
C SER A 154 18.48 6.92 4.65
N GLY A 155 19.30 7.95 4.40
CA GLY A 155 20.09 8.08 3.18
C GLY A 155 19.25 8.45 1.94
N GLU A 156 19.80 8.14 0.77
CA GLU A 156 19.11 8.32 -0.51
C GLU A 156 18.01 7.28 -0.69
N ILE A 157 16.80 7.77 -0.92
CA ILE A 157 15.61 6.97 -1.21
C ILE A 157 15.23 7.20 -2.67
N LEU A 158 15.14 6.12 -3.43
CA LEU A 158 14.79 6.08 -4.84
C LEU A 158 13.27 5.92 -5.01
N ASP A 159 12.76 6.18 -6.21
CA ASP A 159 11.32 6.05 -6.50
C ASP A 159 10.84 4.59 -6.64
N GLY A 160 11.75 3.62 -6.60
CA GLY A 160 11.39 2.21 -6.59
C GLY A 160 12.58 1.28 -6.48
N TYR A 161 12.30 0.05 -6.06
CA TYR A 161 13.28 -1.00 -5.82
C TYR A 161 12.74 -2.34 -6.31
N THR A 162 13.58 -3.10 -7.02
CA THR A 162 13.38 -4.55 -7.12
C THR A 162 13.63 -5.18 -5.76
N TYR A 163 13.16 -6.41 -5.53
CA TYR A 163 13.45 -7.16 -4.29
C TYR A 163 14.95 -7.13 -3.92
N GLU A 164 15.82 -7.35 -4.91
CA GLU A 164 17.27 -7.37 -4.68
C GLU A 164 17.87 -5.97 -4.42
N ASP A 165 17.32 -4.92 -5.04
CA ASP A 165 17.72 -3.55 -4.75
C ASP A 165 17.26 -3.12 -3.35
N LEU A 166 16.05 -3.51 -2.96
CA LEU A 166 15.50 -3.24 -1.62
C LEU A 166 16.35 -3.92 -0.55
N ARG A 167 16.71 -5.19 -0.76
CA ARG A 167 17.60 -5.94 0.13
C ARG A 167 18.95 -5.23 0.29
N ARG A 168 19.52 -4.70 -0.79
CA ARG A 168 20.77 -3.92 -0.73
C ARG A 168 20.59 -2.58 -0.04
N ALA A 169 19.45 -1.92 -0.20
CA ALA A 169 19.17 -0.63 0.42
C ALA A 169 19.02 -0.76 1.95
N LEU A 170 18.35 -1.81 2.42
CA LEU A 170 18.12 -2.09 3.85
C LEU A 170 19.39 -2.56 4.61
N GLN A 171 20.51 -2.78 3.92
CA GLN A 171 21.78 -3.22 4.50
C GLN A 171 22.84 -2.11 4.61
N ARG A 172 22.52 -0.89 4.17
CA ARG A 172 23.42 0.26 4.20
C ARG A 172 23.48 0.88 5.58
#